data_AF-A0A7C2ALJ9-F1
#
_entry.id   AF-A0A7C2ALJ9-F1
#
_cell.length_a   1.000
_cell.length_b   1.000
_cell.length_c   1.000
_cell.angle_alpha   90.00
_cell.angle_beta   90.00
_cell.angle_gamma   90.00
#
_symmetry.space_group_name_H-M   'P 1'
#
loop_
_entity.id
_entity.type
_entity.pdbx_description
1 polymer ?
#
loop_
_entity_poly.entity_id
_entity_poly.type
_entity_poly.pdbx_seq_one_letter_code
_entity_poly.pdbx_strand_id
1 'polypeptide(L)'
;MNVEEYIKNKLKKEKLHFTLIDPDSEIAKNSEALKSLKDINTDAILIGGSTQVRGEELDSLIKSIKKFTTVPVIIFPGGVGGISRYADAIFFMSLLNSRNPYFITKAQALGAFQVKLSRLETLPMGYLIIEPGETAGFIGEADLLLRRKPKIAAAYALAAQFMGM
;
A
#
# COMPACT_ATOMS: atom_id res chain seq x y z
N MET A 1 5.40 6.18 18.58
CA MET A 1 4.45 5.09 18.23
C MET A 1 4.68 4.79 16.77
N ASN A 2 4.85 3.51 16.43
CA ASN A 2 4.97 3.10 15.02
C ASN A 2 3.56 3.02 14.38
N VAL A 3 3.48 2.96 13.06
CA VAL A 3 2.23 2.96 12.30
C VAL A 3 1.39 1.72 12.61
N GLU A 4 2.01 0.54 12.80
CA GLU A 4 1.29 -0.68 13.15
C GLU A 4 0.57 -0.55 14.51
N GLU A 5 1.26 -0.02 15.52
CA GLU A 5 0.69 0.22 16.85
C GLU A 5 -0.40 1.29 16.79
N TYR A 6 -0.21 2.34 16.00
CA TYR A 6 -1.24 3.36 15.73
C TYR A 6 -2.52 2.72 15.18
N ILE A 7 -2.39 1.89 14.13
CA ILE A 7 -3.50 1.18 13.48
C ILE A 7 -4.20 0.26 14.49
N LYS A 8 -3.44 -0.58 15.20
CA LYS A 8 -3.97 -1.54 16.19
C LYS A 8 -4.69 -0.85 17.34
N ASN A 9 -4.20 0.30 17.80
CA ASN A 9 -4.82 1.03 18.90
C ASN A 9 -6.11 1.75 18.48
N LYS A 10 -6.18 2.32 17.27
CA LYS A 10 -7.44 2.88 16.77
C LYS A 10 -8.49 1.82 16.47
N LEU A 11 -8.10 0.66 15.91
CA LEU A 11 -9.02 -0.45 15.60
C LEU A 11 -9.76 -1.01 16.84
N LYS A 12 -9.24 -0.79 18.05
CA LYS A 12 -9.93 -1.15 19.30
C LYS A 12 -11.18 -0.28 19.57
N LYS A 13 -11.28 0.88 18.93
CA LYS A 13 -12.33 1.89 19.18
C LYS A 13 -13.26 2.05 17.99
N GLU A 14 -12.70 2.06 16.78
CA GLU A 14 -13.45 2.37 15.55
C GLU A 14 -12.86 1.69 14.31
N LYS A 15 -13.63 1.66 13.23
CA LYS A 15 -13.14 1.23 11.91
C LYS A 15 -12.23 2.31 11.34
N LEU A 16 -11.22 1.90 10.58
CA LEU A 16 -10.32 2.82 9.92
C LEU A 16 -10.72 3.09 8.47
N HIS A 17 -10.49 4.31 8.04
CA HIS A 17 -10.59 4.76 6.65
C HIS A 17 -9.22 5.20 6.16
N PHE A 18 -8.74 4.65 5.04
CA PHE A 18 -7.50 5.10 4.40
C PHE A 18 -7.79 5.71 3.02
N THR A 19 -7.21 6.88 2.75
CA THR A 19 -7.37 7.57 1.46
C THR A 19 -6.22 7.18 0.53
N LEU A 20 -6.50 6.54 -0.60
CA LEU A 20 -5.50 6.28 -1.64
C LEU A 20 -5.33 7.50 -2.55
N ILE A 21 -4.10 7.98 -2.67
CA ILE A 21 -3.70 9.01 -3.64
C ILE A 21 -2.79 8.34 -4.66
N ASP A 22 -3.28 8.28 -5.90
CA ASP A 22 -2.47 7.90 -7.04
C ASP A 22 -1.52 9.06 -7.38
N PRO A 23 -0.19 8.85 -7.36
CA PRO A 23 0.78 9.87 -7.73
C PRO A 23 0.57 10.48 -9.12
N ASP A 24 -0.02 9.73 -10.06
CA ASP A 24 -0.28 10.21 -11.42
C ASP A 24 -1.60 11.00 -11.55
N SER A 25 -2.44 10.99 -10.50
CA SER A 25 -3.74 11.68 -10.51
C SER A 25 -3.64 13.20 -10.58
N GLU A 26 -4.70 13.84 -11.08
CA GLU A 26 -4.82 15.31 -11.05
C GLU A 26 -4.77 15.87 -9.62
N ILE A 27 -5.26 15.11 -8.64
CA ILE A 27 -5.22 15.48 -7.22
C ILE A 27 -3.77 15.59 -6.73
N ALA A 28 -2.92 14.60 -7.05
CA ALA A 28 -1.52 14.61 -6.66
C ALA A 28 -0.74 15.80 -7.26
N LYS A 29 -1.16 16.27 -8.44
CA LYS A 29 -0.56 17.40 -9.16
C LYS A 29 -1.13 18.76 -8.75
N ASN A 30 -2.20 18.79 -7.95
CA ASN A 30 -2.88 20.03 -7.55
C ASN A 30 -2.68 20.33 -6.05
N SER A 31 -1.89 21.36 -5.75
CA SER A 31 -1.60 21.76 -4.37
C SER A 31 -2.83 22.21 -3.57
N GLU A 32 -3.86 22.76 -4.21
CA GLU A 32 -5.11 23.14 -3.56
C GLU A 32 -5.95 21.91 -3.23
N ALA A 33 -5.98 20.93 -4.14
CA ALA A 33 -6.60 19.64 -3.86
C ALA A 33 -5.93 18.94 -2.67
N LEU A 34 -4.59 18.95 -2.59
CA LEU A 34 -3.86 18.40 -1.44
C LEU A 34 -4.13 19.14 -0.11
N LYS A 35 -4.45 20.44 -0.14
CA LYS A 35 -4.82 21.17 1.09
C LYS A 35 -6.12 20.64 1.70
N SER A 36 -7.05 20.15 0.88
CA SER A 36 -8.32 19.59 1.36
C SER A 36 -8.13 18.38 2.28
N LEU A 37 -6.97 17.71 2.26
CA LEU A 37 -6.63 16.61 3.18
C LEU A 37 -6.72 16.99 4.66
N LYS A 38 -6.64 18.28 5.00
CA LYS A 38 -6.87 18.78 6.38
C LYS A 38 -8.28 18.55 6.89
N ASP A 39 -9.23 18.54 5.97
CA ASP A 39 -10.65 18.55 6.28
C ASP A 39 -11.29 17.16 6.13
N ILE A 40 -10.51 16.16 5.68
CA ILE A 40 -10.96 14.79 5.50
C ILE A 40 -10.73 14.01 6.79
N ASN A 41 -11.78 13.36 7.30
CA ASN A 41 -11.66 12.42 8.40
C ASN A 41 -11.12 11.05 7.89
N THR A 42 -9.80 10.98 7.70
CA THR A 42 -9.08 9.78 7.27
C THR A 42 -8.02 9.40 8.30
N ASP A 43 -7.70 8.12 8.42
CA ASP A 43 -6.77 7.57 9.42
C ASP A 43 -5.36 7.35 8.86
N ALA A 44 -5.22 7.25 7.55
CA ALA A 44 -3.94 7.19 6.85
C ALA A 44 -4.10 7.63 5.39
N ILE A 45 -3.01 8.10 4.81
CA ILE A 45 -2.91 8.32 3.36
C ILE A 45 -2.10 7.17 2.76
N LEU A 46 -2.66 6.50 1.76
CA LEU A 46 -1.95 5.53 0.95
C LEU A 46 -1.40 6.21 -0.30
N ILE A 47 -0.15 5.90 -0.66
CA ILE A 47 0.47 6.36 -1.91
C ILE A 47 0.69 5.17 -2.82
N GLY A 48 -0.04 5.11 -3.93
CA GLY A 48 -0.01 3.98 -4.85
C GLY A 48 -1.13 4.06 -5.89
N GLY A 49 -1.20 3.09 -6.79
CA GLY A 49 -2.19 3.07 -7.88
C GLY A 49 -1.53 3.01 -9.25
N SER A 50 -0.46 3.77 -9.46
CA SER A 50 0.33 3.78 -10.69
C SER A 50 1.80 3.39 -10.47
N THR A 51 2.50 3.09 -11.57
CA THR A 51 3.90 2.60 -11.55
C THR A 51 4.92 3.63 -12.05
N GLN A 52 4.48 4.82 -12.46
CA GLN A 52 5.29 5.76 -13.26
C GLN A 52 6.03 6.78 -12.39
N VAL A 53 5.38 7.34 -11.36
CA VAL A 53 6.00 8.32 -10.45
C VAL A 53 6.99 7.65 -9.50
N ARG A 54 8.23 8.15 -9.48
CA ARG A 54 9.36 7.58 -8.72
C ARG A 54 10.32 8.68 -8.28
N GLY A 55 11.22 8.34 -7.35
CA GLY A 55 12.32 9.21 -6.94
C GLY A 55 11.85 10.58 -6.44
N GLU A 56 12.43 11.65 -6.97
CA GLU A 56 12.21 13.02 -6.50
C GLU A 56 10.74 13.48 -6.62
N GLU A 57 10.02 13.00 -7.63
CA GLU A 57 8.61 13.33 -7.82
C GLU A 57 7.75 12.72 -6.70
N LEU A 58 7.97 11.44 -6.39
CA LEU A 58 7.32 10.75 -5.29
C LEU A 58 7.67 11.39 -3.94
N ASP A 59 8.96 11.71 -3.74
CA ASP A 59 9.45 12.38 -2.54
C ASP A 59 8.79 13.75 -2.33
N SER A 60 8.64 14.52 -3.40
CA SER A 60 8.03 15.85 -3.38
C SER A 60 6.54 15.77 -3.07
N LEU A 61 5.84 14.79 -3.65
CA LEU A 61 4.43 14.53 -3.35
C LEU A 61 4.22 14.19 -1.88
N ILE A 62 4.98 13.22 -1.34
CA ILE A 62 4.85 12.80 0.07
C ILE A 62 5.14 13.97 1.02
N LYS A 63 6.21 14.74 0.75
CA LYS A 63 6.51 15.96 1.53
C LYS A 63 5.38 16.97 1.47
N SER A 64 4.74 17.15 0.30
CA SER A 64 3.62 18.07 0.13
C SER A 64 2.41 17.63 0.97
N ILE A 65 2.04 16.35 0.89
CA ILE A 65 0.94 15.77 1.67
C ILE A 65 1.17 15.97 3.17
N LYS A 66 2.38 15.70 3.66
CA LYS A 66 2.72 15.83 5.09
C LYS A 66 2.69 17.26 5.62
N LYS A 67 2.63 18.29 4.77
CA LYS A 67 2.38 19.68 5.20
C LYS A 67 0.92 19.91 5.58
N PHE A 68 0.01 19.05 5.12
CA PHE A 68 -1.43 19.25 5.25
C PHE A 68 -2.11 18.17 6.10
N THR A 69 -1.40 17.12 6.53
CA THR A 69 -1.97 16.12 7.42
C THR A 69 -0.96 15.62 8.44
N THR A 70 -1.47 15.16 9.58
CA THR A 70 -0.69 14.54 10.66
C THR A 70 -0.86 13.02 10.69
N VAL A 71 -1.74 12.45 9.85
CA VAL A 71 -1.94 11.01 9.79
C VAL A 71 -0.79 10.33 9.03
N PRO A 72 -0.52 9.05 9.28
CA PRO A 72 0.57 8.33 8.61
C PRO A 72 0.39 8.31 7.08
N VAL A 73 1.51 8.50 6.37
CA VAL A 73 1.60 8.25 4.92
C VAL A 73 2.24 6.89 4.71
N ILE A 74 1.49 5.97 4.09
CA ILE A 74 1.87 4.57 3.88
C ILE A 74 2.02 4.31 2.38
N ILE A 75 3.16 3.76 1.98
CA ILE A 75 3.36 3.35 0.59
C ILE A 75 2.55 2.08 0.31
N PHE A 76 1.75 2.10 -0.76
CA PHE A 76 1.04 0.98 -1.34
C PHE A 76 1.65 0.66 -2.72
N PRO A 77 2.75 -0.10 -2.77
CA PRO A 77 3.62 -0.11 -3.94
C PRO A 77 3.03 -0.93 -5.09
N GLY A 78 2.99 -0.34 -6.29
CA GLY A 78 2.70 -1.06 -7.55
C GLY A 78 3.94 -1.75 -8.17
N GLY A 79 5.12 -1.51 -7.61
CA GLY A 79 6.39 -2.07 -8.08
C GLY A 79 7.60 -1.53 -7.32
N VAL A 80 8.80 -2.02 -7.64
CA VAL A 80 10.05 -1.74 -6.89
C VAL A 80 10.47 -0.28 -6.87
N GLY A 81 10.01 0.53 -7.82
CA GLY A 81 10.38 1.94 -7.93
C GLY A 81 9.60 2.90 -7.02
N GLY A 82 8.52 2.43 -6.39
CA GLY A 82 7.61 3.24 -5.57
C GLY A 82 8.06 3.41 -4.12
N ILE A 83 9.38 3.46 -3.84
CA ILE A 83 9.92 3.54 -2.48
C ILE A 83 10.40 4.96 -2.21
N SER A 84 9.95 5.55 -1.10
CA SER A 84 10.38 6.87 -0.63
C SER A 84 10.65 6.86 0.86
N ARG A 85 11.78 7.45 1.28
CA ARG A 85 12.16 7.58 2.70
C ARG A 85 11.31 8.59 3.49
N TYR A 86 10.46 9.36 2.83
CA TYR A 86 9.63 10.39 3.46
C TYR A 86 8.28 9.86 3.94
N ALA A 87 7.89 8.66 3.49
CA ALA A 87 6.75 7.93 4.02
C ALA A 87 7.03 7.43 5.44
N ASP A 88 5.97 7.14 6.18
CA ASP A 88 6.05 6.64 7.55
C ASP A 88 6.16 5.10 7.56
N ALA A 89 5.48 4.43 6.64
CA ALA A 89 5.51 2.99 6.49
C ALA A 89 5.35 2.55 5.03
N ILE A 90 5.55 1.26 4.77
CA ILE A 90 5.25 0.60 3.52
C ILE A 90 4.46 -0.68 3.79
N PHE A 91 3.38 -0.88 3.06
CA PHE A 91 2.80 -2.21 2.94
C PHE A 91 3.77 -3.10 2.16
N PHE A 92 4.42 -4.01 2.86
CA PHE A 92 5.40 -4.93 2.28
C PHE A 92 4.67 -6.19 1.83
N MET A 93 4.12 -6.11 0.61
CA MET A 93 3.07 -7.02 0.14
C MET A 93 3.64 -8.25 -0.58
N SER A 94 2.95 -9.38 -0.46
CA SER A 94 3.07 -10.52 -1.38
C SER A 94 1.73 -10.74 -2.10
N LEU A 95 1.71 -10.73 -3.44
CA LEU A 95 0.50 -11.06 -4.21
C LEU A 95 0.33 -12.57 -4.27
N LEU A 96 -0.38 -13.13 -3.29
CA LEU A 96 -0.35 -14.57 -2.99
C LEU A 96 -1.03 -15.43 -4.06
N ASN A 97 -2.01 -14.89 -4.76
CA ASN A 97 -2.70 -15.58 -5.85
C ASN A 97 -2.16 -15.21 -7.24
N SER A 98 -0.95 -14.65 -7.34
CA SER A 98 -0.25 -14.50 -8.62
C SER A 98 0.27 -15.85 -9.12
N ARG A 99 0.24 -16.07 -10.45
CA ARG A 99 0.94 -17.19 -11.09
C ARG A 99 2.42 -16.89 -11.34
N ASN A 100 2.81 -15.63 -11.29
CA ASN A 100 4.17 -15.18 -11.55
C ASN A 100 4.92 -14.94 -10.22
N PRO A 101 5.99 -15.72 -9.92
CA PRO A 101 6.80 -15.55 -8.71
C PRO A 101 7.41 -14.15 -8.56
N TYR A 102 7.48 -13.37 -9.64
CA TYR A 102 7.88 -11.98 -9.57
C TYR A 102 7.05 -11.19 -8.55
N PHE A 103 5.72 -11.32 -8.59
CA PHE A 103 4.81 -10.60 -7.68
C PHE A 103 4.64 -11.27 -6.31
N ILE A 104 5.07 -12.53 -6.17
CA ILE A 104 4.96 -13.26 -4.89
C ILE A 104 6.17 -12.94 -4.01
N THR A 105 7.39 -13.03 -4.54
CA THR A 105 8.62 -12.87 -3.72
C THR A 105 9.77 -12.13 -4.40
N LYS A 106 9.90 -12.15 -5.74
CA LYS A 106 11.12 -11.60 -6.37
C LYS A 106 11.15 -10.08 -6.36
N ALA A 107 10.03 -9.39 -6.63
CA ALA A 107 9.96 -7.93 -6.55
C ALA A 107 10.23 -7.44 -5.12
N GLN A 108 9.73 -8.16 -4.13
CA GLN A 108 9.94 -7.92 -2.70
C GLN A 108 11.42 -8.05 -2.35
N ALA A 109 12.08 -9.13 -2.81
CA ALA A 109 13.51 -9.32 -2.61
C ALA A 109 14.34 -8.21 -3.29
N LEU A 110 13.99 -7.82 -4.52
CA LEU A 110 14.64 -6.72 -5.24
C LEU A 110 14.49 -5.38 -4.51
N GLY A 111 13.33 -5.10 -3.92
CA GLY A 111 13.06 -3.86 -3.18
C GLY A 111 13.54 -3.85 -1.73
N ALA A 112 13.82 -5.01 -1.13
CA ALA A 112 14.08 -5.15 0.32
C ALA A 112 15.22 -4.28 0.84
N PHE A 113 16.35 -4.22 0.12
CA PHE A 113 17.48 -3.36 0.51
C PHE A 113 17.10 -1.88 0.49
N GLN A 114 16.36 -1.42 -0.53
CA GLN A 114 15.92 -0.02 -0.60
C GLN A 114 14.96 0.32 0.54
N VAL A 115 14.01 -0.58 0.87
CA VAL A 115 13.11 -0.41 2.03
C VAL A 115 13.91 -0.28 3.32
N LYS A 116 14.90 -1.16 3.53
CA LYS A 116 15.77 -1.15 4.72
C LYS A 116 16.60 0.13 4.82
N LEU A 117 17.21 0.57 3.72
CA LEU A 117 18.01 1.79 3.66
C LEU A 117 17.18 3.06 3.85
N SER A 118 15.94 3.06 3.37
CA SER A 118 14.96 4.13 3.59
C SER A 118 14.42 4.17 5.02
N ARG A 119 14.74 3.18 5.86
CA ARG A 119 14.28 3.05 7.26
C ARG A 119 12.76 3.11 7.42
N LEU A 120 12.05 2.64 6.41
CA LEU A 120 10.59 2.54 6.45
C LEU A 120 10.17 1.45 7.43
N GLU A 121 9.12 1.70 8.18
CA GLU A 121 8.40 0.64 8.87
C GLU A 121 7.76 -0.27 7.85
N THR A 122 8.07 -1.56 7.92
CA THR A 122 7.43 -2.57 7.08
C THR A 122 6.18 -3.07 7.77
N LEU A 123 5.05 -2.97 7.08
CA LEU A 123 3.79 -3.62 7.44
C LEU A 123 3.66 -4.88 6.56
N PRO A 124 4.00 -6.09 7.06
CA PRO A 124 3.82 -7.32 6.30
C PRO A 124 2.36 -7.44 5.84
N MET A 125 2.13 -7.85 4.59
CA MET A 125 0.78 -7.97 4.07
C MET A 125 0.65 -9.07 3.02
N GLY A 126 -0.26 -10.02 3.26
CA GLY A 126 -0.79 -10.89 2.22
C GLY A 126 -1.79 -10.12 1.35
N TYR A 127 -1.52 -10.01 0.05
CA TYR A 127 -2.40 -9.33 -0.89
C TYR A 127 -3.10 -10.35 -1.80
N LEU A 128 -4.43 -10.25 -1.87
CA LEU A 128 -5.28 -11.17 -2.63
C LEU A 128 -6.18 -10.39 -3.57
N ILE A 129 -6.19 -10.79 -4.84
CA ILE A 129 -7.09 -10.21 -5.84
C ILE A 129 -8.36 -11.07 -5.95
N ILE A 130 -9.50 -10.42 -5.74
CA ILE A 130 -10.85 -11.01 -5.87
C ILE A 130 -11.45 -10.56 -7.21
N GLU A 131 -12.31 -11.38 -7.84
CA GLU A 131 -13.07 -10.98 -9.04
C GLU A 131 -13.80 -9.62 -8.84
N PRO A 132 -13.77 -8.69 -9.82
CA PRO A 132 -13.25 -8.84 -11.19
C PRO A 132 -11.73 -8.61 -11.33
N GLY A 133 -11.05 -8.15 -10.27
CA GLY A 133 -9.60 -7.98 -10.21
C GLY A 133 -9.00 -6.81 -10.98
N GLU A 134 -9.68 -6.35 -12.04
CA GLU A 134 -9.32 -5.19 -12.85
C GLU A 134 -7.83 -5.20 -13.28
N THR A 135 -7.24 -4.02 -13.50
CA THR A 135 -5.84 -3.85 -13.94
C THR A 135 -4.83 -4.53 -13.02
N ALA A 136 -5.05 -4.49 -11.70
CA ALA A 136 -4.13 -5.10 -10.73
C ALA A 136 -4.07 -6.63 -10.89
N GLY A 137 -5.22 -7.27 -11.12
CA GLY A 137 -5.28 -8.70 -11.39
C GLY A 137 -4.67 -9.08 -12.74
N PHE A 138 -4.90 -8.26 -13.77
CA PHE A 138 -4.34 -8.48 -15.10
C PHE A 138 -2.81 -8.37 -15.11
N ILE A 139 -2.26 -7.25 -14.63
CA ILE A 139 -0.81 -7.01 -14.57
C ILE A 139 -0.14 -7.96 -13.58
N GLY A 140 -0.78 -8.21 -12.43
CA GLY A 140 -0.27 -9.10 -11.39
C GLY A 140 -0.40 -10.59 -11.71
N GLU A 141 -0.92 -10.95 -12.89
CA GLU A 141 -1.13 -12.34 -13.35
C GLU A 141 -1.88 -13.20 -12.32
N ALA A 142 -2.88 -12.62 -11.66
CA ALA A 142 -3.58 -13.24 -10.54
C ALA A 142 -4.64 -14.26 -10.99
N ASP A 143 -4.64 -15.43 -10.35
CA ASP A 143 -5.76 -16.36 -10.34
C ASP A 143 -6.86 -15.78 -9.44
N LEU A 144 -7.78 -15.05 -10.06
CA LEU A 144 -8.82 -14.27 -9.38
C LEU A 144 -9.65 -15.17 -8.45
N LEU A 145 -9.74 -14.78 -7.18
CA LEU A 145 -10.58 -15.50 -6.23
C LEU A 145 -12.05 -15.18 -6.48
N LEU A 146 -12.87 -16.23 -6.59
CA LEU A 146 -14.28 -16.10 -6.90
C LEU A 146 -15.05 -15.47 -5.75
N ARG A 147 -15.86 -14.43 -6.00
CA ARG A 147 -16.68 -13.77 -4.96
C ARG A 147 -17.61 -14.73 -4.22
N ARG A 148 -18.09 -15.75 -4.94
CA ARG A 148 -18.98 -16.81 -4.42
C ARG A 148 -18.25 -17.92 -3.64
N LYS A 149 -16.92 -17.88 -3.52
CA LYS A 149 -16.11 -18.90 -2.83
C LYS A 149 -15.25 -18.27 -1.71
N PRO A 150 -15.86 -17.68 -0.68
CA PRO A 150 -15.13 -17.00 0.40
C PRO A 150 -14.18 -17.92 1.17
N LYS A 151 -14.44 -19.23 1.22
CA LYS A 151 -13.55 -20.20 1.86
C LYS A 151 -12.17 -20.28 1.22
N ILE A 152 -12.05 -20.00 -0.08
CA ILE A 152 -10.74 -19.97 -0.76
C ILE A 152 -9.94 -18.76 -0.25
N ALA A 153 -10.54 -17.57 -0.21
CA ALA A 153 -9.88 -16.39 0.35
C ALA A 153 -9.48 -16.59 1.82
N ALA A 154 -10.34 -17.23 2.63
CA ALA A 154 -10.01 -17.56 4.01
C ALA A 154 -8.81 -18.52 4.13
N ALA A 155 -8.68 -19.50 3.23
CA ALA A 155 -7.53 -20.41 3.21
C ALA A 155 -6.21 -19.66 2.93
N TYR A 156 -6.22 -18.73 1.97
CA TYR A 156 -5.06 -17.88 1.71
C TYR A 156 -4.74 -16.95 2.87
N ALA A 157 -5.76 -16.36 3.52
CA ALA A 157 -5.57 -15.50 4.68
C ALA A 157 -4.94 -16.25 5.87
N LEU A 158 -5.38 -17.49 6.14
CA LEU A 158 -4.78 -18.35 7.16
C LEU A 158 -3.34 -18.73 6.80
N ALA A 159 -3.07 -19.05 5.52
CA ALA A 159 -1.71 -19.31 5.07
C ALA A 159 -0.81 -18.09 5.28
N ALA A 160 -1.28 -16.89 4.93
CA ALA A 160 -0.57 -15.63 5.15
C ALA A 160 -0.26 -15.42 6.64
N GLN A 161 -1.26 -15.60 7.51
CA GLN A 161 -1.10 -15.51 8.96
C GLN A 161 -0.03 -16.48 9.49
N PHE A 162 -0.04 -17.74 9.06
CA PHE A 162 0.96 -18.74 9.49
C PHE A 162 2.36 -18.47 8.95
N MET A 163 2.48 -17.72 7.85
CA MET A 163 3.76 -17.25 7.32
C MET A 163 4.26 -15.96 7.99
N GLY A 164 3.51 -15.40 8.94
CA GLY A 164 3.87 -14.16 9.63
C GLY A 164 3.62 -12.89 8.82
N MET A 165 2.67 -12.94 7.87
CA MET A 165 2.17 -11.77 7.16
C MET A 165 1.03 -11.09 7.93
#